data_AF-A0A7Y2SNW5-F1
#
_entry.id   AF-A0A7Y2SNW5-F1
#
_cell.length_a   1.000
_cell.length_b   1.000
_cell.length_c   1.000
_cell.angle_alpha   90.00
_cell.angle_beta   90.00
_cell.angle_gamma   90.00
#
_symmetry.space_group_name_H-M   'P 1'
#
loop_
_entity.id
_entity.type
_entity.pdbx_description
1 polymer ?
#
loop_
_entity_poly.entity_id
_entity_poly.type
_entity_poly.pdbx_seq_one_letter_code
_entity_poly.pdbx_strand_id
1 'polypeptide(L)'
;MDRLFGAKLRFLRKQRSMSQTTFAELLGLVNQSSLSNLESGRRPPSLDLVVRAAAQLGVSIDYLVRDSIPVETIKSPDALMDRSVSGGEYLIRGEHPVESVAPTERSQAIRESRTVYTHTTFGARLRRLRQSAGLTQGDLARALGLASHSHISFLECDQADPSIDLLLRIADHFGVTTDALMRGTAITAPPR
;
A
#
# COMPACT_ATOMS: atom_id res chain seq x y z
N MET A 1 -1.63 3.55 22.40
CA MET A 1 -1.10 4.35 21.26
C MET A 1 -2.27 5.01 20.60
N ASP A 2 -2.28 6.34 20.63
CA ASP A 2 -3.27 7.13 19.91
C ASP A 2 -3.03 6.93 18.42
N ARG A 3 -3.90 6.14 17.80
CA ARG A 3 -3.82 5.83 16.38
C ARG A 3 -4.32 7.05 15.62
N LEU A 4 -3.42 7.79 14.96
CA LEU A 4 -3.72 9.00 14.20
C LEU A 4 -4.67 8.73 13.03
N PHE A 5 -4.93 7.48 12.68
CA PHE A 5 -5.90 7.07 11.66
C PHE A 5 -7.22 7.86 11.72
N GLY A 6 -7.85 7.94 12.90
CA GLY A 6 -9.11 8.66 13.08
C GLY A 6 -8.98 10.16 12.80
N ALA A 7 -7.90 10.77 13.30
CA ALA A 7 -7.59 12.17 13.07
C ALA A 7 -7.30 12.46 11.58
N LYS A 8 -6.59 11.56 10.88
CA LYS A 8 -6.31 11.65 9.45
C LYS A 8 -7.58 11.56 8.61
N LEU A 9 -8.51 10.64 8.94
CA LEU A 9 -9.81 10.59 8.28
C LEU A 9 -10.60 11.88 8.49
N ARG A 10 -10.65 12.38 9.73
CA ARG A 10 -11.34 13.63 10.06
C ARG A 10 -10.76 14.81 9.28
N PHE A 11 -9.44 14.90 9.19
CA PHE A 11 -8.74 15.94 8.43
C PHE A 11 -9.08 15.86 6.94
N LEU A 12 -8.91 14.70 6.32
CA LEU A 12 -9.22 14.46 4.90
C LEU A 12 -10.69 14.73 4.55
N ARG A 13 -11.60 14.45 5.48
CA ARG A 13 -13.02 14.76 5.33
C ARG A 13 -13.28 16.27 5.35
N LYS A 14 -12.70 16.97 6.32
CA LYS A 14 -12.87 18.42 6.49
C LYS A 14 -12.24 19.21 5.34
N GLN A 15 -11.10 18.77 4.83
CA GLN A 15 -10.46 19.34 3.64
C GLN A 15 -11.36 19.26 2.40
N ARG A 16 -12.17 18.20 2.29
CA ARG A 16 -13.17 18.02 1.22
C ARG A 16 -14.54 18.64 1.54
N SER A 17 -14.66 19.37 2.65
CA SER A 17 -15.93 19.96 3.12
C SER A 17 -17.08 18.96 3.25
N MET A 18 -16.79 17.69 3.56
CA MET A 18 -17.79 16.63 3.64
C MET A 18 -18.40 16.50 5.04
N SER A 19 -19.71 16.25 5.09
CA SER A 19 -20.38 15.83 6.32
C SER A 19 -19.92 14.44 6.75
N GLN A 20 -20.11 14.07 8.02
CA GLN A 20 -19.79 12.71 8.45
C GLN A 20 -20.68 11.66 7.78
N THR A 21 -21.93 12.00 7.44
CA THR A 21 -22.83 11.09 6.71
C THR A 21 -22.32 10.82 5.30
N THR A 22 -22.06 11.88 4.53
CA THR A 22 -21.54 11.77 3.15
C THR A 22 -20.19 11.05 3.09
N PHE A 23 -19.32 11.29 4.07
CA PHE A 23 -18.03 10.62 4.13
C PHE A 23 -18.14 9.16 4.56
N ALA A 24 -19.10 8.82 5.43
CA ALA A 24 -19.38 7.43 5.78
C ALA A 24 -19.87 6.65 4.56
N GLU A 25 -20.77 7.24 3.77
CA GLU A 25 -21.23 6.68 2.49
C GLU A 25 -20.08 6.49 1.50
N LEU A 26 -19.22 7.50 1.34
CA LEU A 26 -18.02 7.41 0.50
C LEU A 26 -17.19 6.18 0.89
N LEU A 27 -16.88 6.02 2.19
CA LEU A 27 -16.07 4.93 2.73
C LEU A 27 -16.77 3.55 2.79
N GLY A 28 -18.03 3.47 2.37
CA GLY A 28 -18.84 2.25 2.48
C GLY A 28 -19.09 1.82 3.92
N LEU A 29 -19.21 2.78 4.85
CA LEU A 29 -19.57 2.54 6.24
C LEU A 29 -21.08 2.48 6.38
N VAL A 30 -21.56 1.66 7.31
CA VAL A 30 -23.00 1.40 7.51
C VAL A 30 -23.76 2.66 7.94
N ASN A 31 -23.13 3.56 8.69
CA ASN A 31 -23.74 4.79 9.17
C ASN A 31 -22.72 5.83 9.64
N GLN A 32 -23.21 7.05 9.86
CA GLN A 32 -22.44 8.16 10.41
C GLN A 32 -21.83 7.85 11.79
N SER A 33 -22.52 7.11 12.66
CA SER A 33 -22.00 6.72 13.98
C SER A 33 -20.74 5.85 13.87
N SER A 34 -20.67 4.98 12.85
CA SER A 34 -19.50 4.16 12.57
C SER A 34 -18.30 5.02 12.21
N LEU A 35 -18.49 6.06 11.39
CA LEU A 35 -17.44 7.03 11.11
C LEU A 35 -17.05 7.82 12.35
N SER A 36 -18.01 8.29 13.15
CA SER A 36 -17.72 9.04 14.38
C SER A 36 -16.85 8.24 15.36
N ASN A 37 -17.15 6.95 15.54
CA ASN A 37 -16.35 6.05 16.37
C ASN A 37 -14.93 5.84 15.82
N LEU A 38 -14.75 5.82 14.50
CA LEU A 38 -13.43 5.76 13.86
C LEU A 38 -12.65 7.06 14.05
N GLU A 39 -13.28 8.22 13.78
CA GLU A 39 -12.64 9.54 13.88
C GLU A 39 -12.23 9.90 15.31
N SER A 40 -12.99 9.42 16.30
CA SER A 40 -12.68 9.59 17.72
C SER A 40 -11.73 8.53 18.28
N GLY A 41 -11.28 7.57 17.46
CA GLY A 41 -10.39 6.49 17.89
C GLY A 41 -11.03 5.46 18.81
N ARG A 42 -12.36 5.55 19.07
CA ARG A 42 -13.10 4.59 19.91
C ARG A 42 -13.13 3.18 19.32
N ARG A 43 -12.97 3.06 18.00
CA ARG A 43 -12.91 1.77 17.30
C ARG A 43 -11.72 1.73 16.34
N PRO A 44 -10.89 0.67 16.36
CA PRO A 44 -9.83 0.50 15.37
C PRO A 44 -10.43 0.14 13.99
N PRO A 45 -9.81 0.58 12.89
CA PRO A 45 -10.24 0.17 11.55
C PRO A 45 -9.85 -1.28 11.25
N SER A 46 -10.60 -1.93 10.36
CA SER A 46 -10.16 -3.16 9.70
C SER A 46 -9.15 -2.85 8.60
N LEU A 47 -8.31 -3.82 8.22
CA LEU A 47 -7.37 -3.67 7.11
C LEU A 47 -8.11 -3.34 5.80
N ASP A 48 -9.19 -4.06 5.51
CA ASP A 48 -10.06 -3.80 4.35
C ASP A 48 -10.53 -2.33 4.32
N LEU A 49 -11.02 -1.78 5.44
CA LEU A 49 -11.42 -0.39 5.51
C LEU A 49 -10.26 0.56 5.21
N VAL A 50 -9.05 0.29 5.73
CA VAL A 50 -7.86 1.11 5.43
C VAL A 50 -7.56 1.10 3.94
N VAL A 51 -7.53 -0.07 3.31
CA VAL A 51 -7.23 -0.23 1.88
C VAL A 51 -8.26 0.50 1.03
N ARG A 52 -9.55 0.38 1.36
CA ARG A 52 -10.64 1.09 0.66
C ARG A 52 -10.54 2.60 0.85
N ALA A 53 -10.34 3.06 2.09
CA ALA A 53 -10.21 4.47 2.38
C ALA A 53 -9.01 5.10 1.65
N ALA A 54 -7.85 4.43 1.64
CA ALA A 54 -6.68 4.87 0.87
C ALA A 54 -7.02 5.05 -0.61
N ALA A 55 -7.71 4.07 -1.22
CA ALA A 55 -8.07 4.11 -2.63
C ALA A 55 -9.05 5.26 -2.96
N GLN A 56 -10.12 5.41 -2.17
CA GLN A 56 -11.14 6.42 -2.42
C GLN A 56 -10.68 7.84 -2.10
N LEU A 57 -9.79 7.99 -1.12
CA LEU A 57 -9.25 9.29 -0.71
C LEU A 57 -7.99 9.67 -1.50
N GLY A 58 -7.50 8.80 -2.39
CA GLY A 58 -6.30 9.07 -3.19
C GLY A 58 -5.05 9.29 -2.34
N VAL A 59 -4.92 8.58 -1.22
CA VAL A 59 -3.77 8.65 -0.31
C VAL A 59 -3.13 7.29 -0.15
N SER A 60 -1.87 7.25 0.28
CA SER A 60 -1.19 5.99 0.57
C SER A 60 -1.80 5.30 1.80
N ILE A 61 -1.75 3.96 1.82
CA ILE A 61 -2.06 3.18 3.02
C ILE A 61 -1.11 3.60 4.14
N ASP A 62 0.16 3.80 3.80
CA ASP A 62 1.23 4.18 4.73
C ASP A 62 0.89 5.47 5.48
N TYR A 63 0.41 6.49 4.75
CA TYR A 63 -0.08 7.73 5.34
C TYR A 63 -1.19 7.46 6.36
N LEU A 64 -2.18 6.61 6.05
CA LEU A 64 -3.29 6.38 6.97
C LEU A 64 -2.88 5.62 8.24
N VAL A 65 -1.97 4.65 8.14
CA VAL A 65 -1.68 3.72 9.26
C VAL A 65 -0.48 4.09 10.12
N ARG A 66 0.47 4.90 9.63
CA ARG A 66 1.67 5.26 10.39
C ARG A 66 1.48 6.51 11.24
N ASP A 67 1.54 6.37 12.55
CA ASP A 67 1.42 7.51 13.47
C ASP A 67 2.62 8.47 13.40
N SER A 68 3.77 8.01 12.86
CA SER A 68 4.93 8.87 12.59
C SER A 68 4.68 9.92 11.50
N ILE A 69 3.66 9.74 10.66
CA ILE A 69 3.30 10.69 9.61
C ILE A 69 2.25 11.66 10.15
N PRO A 70 2.54 12.98 10.25
CA PRO A 70 1.59 13.96 10.77
C PRO A 70 0.31 14.06 9.95
N VAL A 71 -0.77 14.47 10.62
CA VAL A 71 -2.11 14.63 10.01
C VAL A 71 -2.12 15.67 8.87
N GLU A 72 -1.34 16.75 8.99
CA GLU A 72 -1.37 17.89 8.06
C GLU A 72 -0.39 17.77 6.89
N THR A 73 0.22 16.59 6.72
CA THR A 73 1.25 16.35 5.69
C THR A 73 0.70 16.54 4.26
N ILE A 74 -0.60 16.30 4.04
CA ILE A 74 -1.22 16.37 2.71
C ILE A 74 -1.89 17.73 2.50
N LYS A 75 -1.15 18.70 1.96
CA LYS A 75 -1.71 20.00 1.53
C LYS A 75 -2.47 19.90 0.20
N SER A 76 -2.13 18.92 -0.64
CA SER A 76 -2.79 18.65 -1.93
C SER A 76 -2.81 17.14 -2.21
N PRO A 77 -3.99 16.51 -2.40
CA PRO A 77 -4.10 15.08 -2.70
C PRO A 77 -3.33 14.64 -3.96
N ASP A 78 -3.16 15.54 -4.93
CA ASP A 78 -2.46 15.27 -6.19
C ASP A 78 -0.93 15.08 -6.05
N ALA A 79 -0.33 15.48 -4.92
CA ALA A 79 1.13 15.50 -4.77
C ALA A 79 1.76 14.13 -4.52
N LEU A 80 0.98 13.09 -4.19
CA LEU A 80 1.51 11.75 -3.84
C LEU A 80 1.42 10.73 -4.99
N MET A 81 0.79 11.07 -6.10
CA MET A 81 0.91 10.33 -7.36
C MET A 81 1.89 11.09 -8.27
N ASP A 82 3.18 11.06 -7.93
CA ASP A 82 4.21 11.53 -8.85
C ASP A 82 4.13 10.69 -10.14
N ARG A 83 3.63 11.33 -11.21
CA ARG A 83 3.61 10.79 -12.57
C ARG A 83 4.95 10.98 -13.29
N SER A 84 6.05 11.10 -12.55
CA SER A 84 7.41 11.16 -13.10
C SER A 84 8.08 9.79 -13.04
N VAL A 85 7.63 8.85 -13.89
CA VAL A 85 8.53 7.78 -14.34
C VAL A 85 9.47 8.40 -15.36
N SER A 86 10.55 9.01 -14.86
CA SER A 86 11.70 9.43 -15.66
C SER A 86 12.92 8.64 -15.22
N GLY A 87 13.35 7.72 -16.08
CA GLY A 87 14.76 7.34 -16.23
C GLY A 87 15.37 6.50 -15.11
N GLY A 88 15.25 5.19 -15.22
CA GLY A 88 16.11 4.24 -14.51
C GLY A 88 16.37 3.05 -15.43
N GLU A 89 17.42 3.17 -16.25
CA GLU A 89 17.93 2.14 -17.15
C GLU A 89 18.03 0.79 -16.44
N TYR A 90 17.41 -0.26 -17.00
CA TYR A 90 17.71 -1.63 -16.63
C TYR A 90 18.46 -2.29 -17.78
N LEU A 91 19.79 -2.26 -17.68
CA LEU A 91 20.72 -3.04 -18.48
C LEU A 91 20.48 -4.53 -18.24
N ILE A 92 19.85 -5.23 -19.17
CA ILE A 92 20.01 -6.68 -19.33
C ILE A 92 20.83 -6.91 -20.60
N ARG A 93 22.07 -7.40 -20.41
CA ARG A 93 22.89 -8.01 -21.46
C ARG A 93 22.13 -9.18 -22.09
N GLY A 94 22.16 -9.25 -23.42
CA GLY A 94 21.75 -10.41 -24.22
C GLY A 94 21.32 -9.96 -25.60
N GLU A 95 22.27 -10.00 -26.54
CA GLU A 95 22.09 -9.57 -27.93
C GLU A 95 20.94 -10.26 -28.63
N HIS A 96 20.12 -9.51 -29.39
CA HIS A 96 19.59 -9.95 -30.67
C HIS A 96 19.37 -8.73 -31.60
N PRO A 97 19.92 -8.75 -32.83
CA PRO A 97 19.83 -7.64 -33.77
C PRO A 97 18.55 -7.76 -34.59
N VAL A 98 17.83 -6.65 -34.79
CA VAL A 98 17.05 -6.49 -36.02
C VAL A 98 17.00 -5.03 -36.42
N GLU A 99 17.61 -4.75 -37.56
CA GLU A 99 17.54 -3.51 -38.32
C GLU A 99 16.12 -3.19 -38.78
N SER A 100 15.88 -1.88 -38.93
CA SER A 100 14.88 -1.21 -39.78
C SER A 100 13.43 -1.69 -39.71
N VAL A 101 12.60 -0.98 -38.94
CA VAL A 101 11.14 -0.95 -39.18
C VAL A 101 10.59 0.48 -39.08
N ALA A 102 9.61 0.77 -39.93
CA ALA A 102 9.10 2.07 -40.37
C ALA A 102 8.36 2.91 -39.29
N PRO A 103 8.10 4.23 -39.52
CA PRO A 103 7.63 5.19 -38.50
C PRO A 103 6.26 4.91 -37.87
N THR A 104 5.53 3.90 -38.32
CA THR A 104 4.14 3.60 -37.91
C THR A 104 4.07 2.79 -36.61
N GLU A 105 5.14 2.08 -36.23
CA GLU A 105 5.16 1.21 -35.04
C GLU A 105 5.43 1.95 -33.73
N ARG A 106 5.90 3.20 -33.80
CA ARG A 106 6.08 4.09 -32.63
C ARG A 106 4.78 4.27 -31.83
N SER A 107 3.65 4.24 -32.53
CA SER A 107 2.32 4.43 -31.95
C SER A 107 1.77 3.17 -31.27
N GLN A 108 2.28 1.98 -31.62
CA GLN A 108 1.94 0.72 -30.96
C GLN A 108 2.87 0.44 -29.77
N ALA A 109 4.17 0.77 -29.88
CA ALA A 109 5.12 0.62 -28.77
C ALA A 109 4.78 1.50 -27.55
N ILE A 110 4.22 2.71 -27.76
CA ILE A 110 3.75 3.58 -26.66
C ILE A 110 2.48 3.03 -25.99
N ARG A 111 1.68 2.23 -26.71
CA ARG A 111 0.43 1.65 -26.20
C ARG A 111 0.64 0.29 -25.50
N GLU A 112 1.78 -0.35 -25.75
CA GLU A 112 2.19 -1.62 -25.16
C GLU A 112 3.18 -1.47 -23.99
N SER A 113 3.56 -0.23 -23.63
CA SER A 113 4.17 0.09 -22.32
C SER A 113 3.17 -0.01 -21.16
N ARG A 114 2.13 -0.83 -21.31
CA ARG A 114 1.22 -1.23 -20.24
C ARG A 114 2.01 -2.18 -19.37
N THR A 115 2.61 -1.64 -18.32
CA THR A 115 3.15 -2.34 -17.16
C THR A 115 2.44 -3.68 -17.02
N VAL A 116 3.15 -4.78 -17.26
CA VAL A 116 2.64 -6.11 -16.94
C VAL A 116 2.54 -6.14 -15.42
N TYR A 117 1.42 -5.65 -14.90
CA TYR A 117 1.07 -5.82 -13.50
C TYR A 117 0.85 -7.32 -13.33
N THR A 118 1.89 -8.04 -12.93
CA THR A 118 1.68 -9.34 -12.30
C THR A 118 0.89 -9.03 -11.03
N HIS A 119 -0.43 -9.21 -11.07
CA HIS A 119 -1.32 -9.11 -9.92
C HIS A 119 -1.00 -10.25 -8.95
N THR A 120 0.16 -10.17 -8.31
CA THR A 120 0.53 -11.07 -7.22
C THR A 120 -0.30 -10.71 -6.00
N THR A 121 -0.73 -11.68 -5.22
CA THR A 121 -1.47 -11.47 -3.97
C THR A 121 -0.56 -10.90 -2.87
N PHE A 122 -1.13 -10.54 -1.72
CA PHE A 122 -0.34 -10.14 -0.55
C PHE A 122 0.58 -11.28 -0.11
N GLY A 123 0.04 -12.50 0.02
CA GLY A 123 0.80 -13.67 0.44
C GLY A 123 1.97 -13.98 -0.49
N ALA A 124 1.75 -13.89 -1.80
CA ALA A 124 2.81 -14.06 -2.79
C ALA A 124 3.92 -13.00 -2.67
N ARG A 125 3.57 -11.73 -2.42
CA ARG A 125 4.55 -10.65 -2.20
C ARG A 125 5.35 -10.86 -0.92
N LEU A 126 4.68 -11.21 0.18
CA LEU A 126 5.35 -11.52 1.45
C LEU A 126 6.33 -12.68 1.30
N ARG A 127 5.90 -13.77 0.65
CA ARG A 127 6.74 -14.93 0.36
C ARG A 127 7.97 -14.56 -0.46
N ARG A 128 7.80 -13.72 -1.48
CA ARG A 128 8.92 -13.25 -2.31
C ARG A 128 9.94 -12.44 -1.50
N LEU A 129 9.47 -11.50 -0.67
CA LEU A 129 10.35 -10.72 0.21
C LEU A 129 11.14 -11.64 1.15
N ARG A 130 10.43 -12.57 1.82
CA ARG A 130 11.05 -13.55 2.71
C ARG A 130 12.13 -14.38 2.00
N GLN A 131 11.82 -14.92 0.83
CA GLN A 131 12.75 -15.75 0.06
C GLN A 131 13.95 -14.95 -0.46
N SER A 132 13.74 -13.70 -0.88
CA SER A 132 14.83 -12.82 -1.33
C SER A 132 15.80 -12.45 -0.19
N ALA A 133 15.32 -12.46 1.05
CA ALA A 133 16.13 -12.28 2.26
C ALA A 133 16.74 -13.58 2.79
N GLY A 134 16.54 -14.72 2.11
CA GLY A 134 17.07 -16.03 2.54
C GLY A 134 16.44 -16.59 3.81
N LEU A 135 15.27 -16.10 4.23
CA LEU A 135 14.64 -16.46 5.50
C LEU A 135 13.72 -17.68 5.35
N THR A 136 13.71 -18.58 6.34
CA THR A 136 12.61 -19.56 6.48
C THR A 136 11.35 -18.87 7.03
N GLN A 137 10.18 -19.52 6.94
CA GLN A 137 8.96 -19.00 7.57
C GLN A 137 9.13 -18.86 9.10
N GLY A 138 9.90 -19.76 9.72
CA GLY A 138 10.25 -19.69 11.15
C GLY A 138 11.16 -18.51 11.49
N ASP A 139 12.11 -18.20 10.63
CA ASP A 139 13.00 -17.04 10.83
C ASP A 139 12.23 -15.73 10.72
N LEU A 140 11.35 -15.62 9.72
CA LEU A 140 10.48 -14.44 9.60
C LEU A 140 9.53 -14.31 10.79
N ALA A 141 8.91 -15.41 11.23
CA ALA A 141 8.05 -15.38 12.41
C ALA A 141 8.80 -14.88 13.65
N ARG A 142 10.01 -15.37 13.88
CA ARG A 142 10.87 -14.94 14.99
C ARG A 142 11.26 -13.46 14.87
N ALA A 143 11.65 -13.02 13.67
CA ALA A 143 12.02 -11.63 13.41
C ALA A 143 10.84 -10.65 13.64
N LEU A 144 9.61 -11.10 13.41
CA LEU A 144 8.39 -10.31 13.64
C LEU A 144 7.81 -10.47 15.06
N GLY A 145 8.45 -11.26 15.93
CA GLY A 145 7.98 -11.50 17.30
C GLY A 145 6.72 -12.36 17.37
N LEU A 146 6.51 -13.26 16.41
CA LEU A 146 5.40 -14.23 16.41
C LEU A 146 5.82 -15.53 17.08
N ALA A 147 4.90 -16.12 17.86
CA ALA A 147 5.16 -17.35 18.60
C ALA A 147 5.30 -18.61 17.70
N SER A 148 4.75 -18.57 16.48
CA SER A 148 4.78 -19.70 15.55
C SER A 148 4.84 -19.24 14.09
N HIS A 149 5.48 -20.07 13.26
CA HIS A 149 5.56 -19.91 11.81
C HIS A 149 4.23 -20.17 11.08
N SER A 150 3.27 -20.86 11.72
CA SER A 150 1.98 -21.19 11.09
C SER A 150 1.25 -19.94 10.61
N HIS A 151 1.35 -18.83 11.35
CA HIS A 151 0.72 -17.57 10.96
C HIS A 151 1.35 -17.02 9.67
N ILE A 152 2.68 -17.05 9.53
CA ILE A 152 3.36 -16.68 8.28
C ILE A 152 2.91 -17.57 7.13
N SER A 153 2.77 -18.88 7.37
CA SER A 153 2.28 -19.80 6.34
C SER A 153 0.87 -19.45 5.88
N PHE A 154 -0.06 -19.12 6.80
CA PHE A 154 -1.41 -18.72 6.43
C PHE A 154 -1.43 -17.39 5.65
N LEU A 155 -0.59 -16.43 6.05
CA LEU A 155 -0.44 -15.17 5.32
C LEU A 155 0.09 -15.41 3.89
N GLU A 156 1.14 -16.22 3.73
CA GLU A 156 1.77 -16.49 2.43
C GLU A 156 0.87 -17.26 1.45
N CYS A 157 -0.13 -17.96 1.95
CA CYS A 157 -1.13 -18.67 1.16
C CYS A 157 -2.47 -17.93 1.08
N ASP A 158 -2.52 -16.65 1.49
CA ASP A 158 -3.73 -15.80 1.50
C ASP A 158 -4.93 -16.43 2.24
N GLN A 159 -4.65 -17.27 3.25
CA GLN A 159 -5.68 -17.86 4.13
C GLN A 159 -5.99 -16.99 5.35
N ALA A 160 -5.17 -15.97 5.60
CA ALA A 160 -5.37 -14.99 6.66
C ALA A 160 -4.92 -13.60 6.19
N ASP A 161 -5.60 -12.57 6.68
CA ASP A 161 -5.16 -11.19 6.54
C ASP A 161 -4.25 -10.79 7.71
N PRO A 162 -3.19 -9.99 7.49
CA PRO A 162 -2.39 -9.48 8.58
C PRO A 162 -3.19 -8.45 9.40
N SER A 163 -2.94 -8.39 10.71
CA SER A 163 -3.34 -7.20 11.46
C SER A 163 -2.57 -5.98 10.94
N ILE A 164 -3.12 -4.78 11.09
CA ILE A 164 -2.42 -3.53 10.69
C ILE A 164 -1.06 -3.42 11.40
N ASP A 165 -0.98 -3.84 12.65
CA ASP A 165 0.27 -3.85 13.41
C ASP A 165 1.30 -4.83 12.83
N LEU A 166 0.86 -6.03 12.44
CA LEU A 166 1.73 -7.00 11.78
C LEU A 166 2.16 -6.50 10.39
N LEU A 167 1.26 -5.86 9.64
CA LEU A 167 1.57 -5.25 8.35
C LEU A 167 2.67 -4.18 8.48
N LEU A 168 2.59 -3.33 9.50
CA LEU A 168 3.63 -2.34 9.80
C LEU A 168 4.95 -3.00 10.15
N ARG A 169 4.94 -4.03 11.01
CA ARG A 169 6.16 -4.79 11.36
C ARG A 169 6.81 -5.44 10.14
N ILE A 170 6.03 -6.01 9.23
CA ILE A 170 6.53 -6.59 7.97
C ILE A 170 7.16 -5.49 7.11
N ALA A 171 6.46 -4.36 6.95
CA ALA A 171 6.94 -3.22 6.17
C ALA A 171 8.28 -2.71 6.70
N ASP A 172 8.38 -2.53 8.02
CA ASP A 172 9.59 -2.05 8.69
C ASP A 172 10.74 -3.06 8.60
N HIS A 173 10.46 -4.36 8.79
CA HIS A 173 11.46 -5.42 8.71
C HIS A 173 12.12 -5.49 7.32
N PHE A 174 11.34 -5.34 6.25
CA PHE A 174 11.85 -5.40 4.88
C PHE A 174 12.21 -4.03 4.30
N GLY A 175 12.00 -2.93 5.03
CA GLY A 175 12.25 -1.57 4.53
C GLY A 175 11.37 -1.18 3.35
N VAL A 176 10.14 -1.69 3.28
CA VAL A 176 9.16 -1.42 2.21
C VAL A 176 7.97 -0.62 2.75
N THR A 177 7.17 -0.05 1.86
CA THR A 177 5.91 0.59 2.26
C THR A 177 4.79 -0.43 2.42
N THR A 178 3.79 -0.07 3.22
CA THR A 178 2.55 -0.86 3.31
C THR A 178 1.80 -0.93 1.97
N ASP A 179 1.86 0.12 1.15
CA ASP A 179 1.33 0.10 -0.23
C ASP A 179 2.03 -0.92 -1.13
N ALA A 180 3.36 -1.05 -1.04
CA ALA A 180 4.09 -2.06 -1.81
C ALA A 180 3.64 -3.48 -1.44
N LEU A 181 3.39 -3.74 -0.15
CA LEU A 181 2.89 -5.03 0.35
C LEU A 181 1.43 -5.30 -0.06
N MET A 182 0.57 -4.28 -0.01
CA MET A 182 -0.87 -4.45 -0.23
C MET A 182 -1.29 -4.35 -1.70
N ARG A 183 -0.59 -3.52 -2.49
CA ARG A 183 -0.95 -3.22 -3.90
C ARG A 183 0.10 -3.67 -4.91
N GLY A 184 1.35 -3.90 -4.50
CA GLY A 184 2.44 -4.22 -5.42
C GLY A 184 2.91 -3.02 -6.28
N THR A 185 2.59 -1.79 -5.87
CA THR A 185 3.07 -0.56 -6.53
C THR A 185 4.54 -0.30 -6.20
N ALA A 186 5.30 0.22 -7.16
CA ALA A 186 6.72 0.55 -6.98
C ALA A 186 6.92 1.53 -5.81
N ILE A 187 8.06 1.36 -5.15
CA ILE A 187 8.49 1.97 -3.89
C ILE A 187 8.48 3.50 -3.98
N THR A 188 7.75 4.17 -3.09
CA THR A 188 8.13 5.51 -2.60
C THR A 188 7.85 5.53 -1.09
N ALA A 189 8.89 5.43 -0.26
CA ALA A 189 8.75 5.76 1.16
C ALA A 189 8.55 7.29 1.27
N PRO A 190 7.69 7.79 2.18
CA PRO A 190 7.65 9.21 2.46
C PRO A 190 9.03 9.68 2.98
N PRO A 191 9.45 10.92 2.69
CA PRO A 191 10.73 11.44 3.17
C PRO A 191 10.80 11.35 4.71
N ARG A 192 11.95 10.87 5.20
CA ARG A 192 12.28 10.80 6.63
C ARG A 192 12.39 12.19 7.24
#